data_AF-A0AA35S6W5-F1
#
_entry.id   AF-A0AA35S6W5-F1
#
_cell.length_a   1.000
_cell.length_b   1.000
_cell.length_c   1.000
_cell.angle_alpha   90.00
_cell.angle_beta   90.00
_cell.angle_gamma   90.00
#
_symmetry.space_group_name_H-M   'P 1'
#
loop_
_entity.id
_entity.type
_entity.pdbx_description
1 polymer ?
#
loop_
_entity_poly.entity_id
_entity_poly.type
_entity_poly.pdbx_seq_one_letter_code
_entity_poly.pdbx_strand_id
1 'polypeptide(L)'
;MDGHQEIIRFIDWYGRDRKVNDLSPSLVEGYAREFSLRGAEAQKRLTPVKEFLVFLRKMEWIEINLAVHLRASRARRTLSGRQTAAANGRSGPRLSEEGYNRLIAELDKYKVEKVKADSEVKEAMAGKDFRENAPLDAAKERQGFVAAKIRELETEVASAQILSGEAQANAGKRVVVGSSITIKDVSSGKRINYTLVDKREADASSGKISTVSPVGQALLDRTVGDTVNITVPKGALSYLIEKIGA
;
A
#
# COMPACT_ATOMS: atom_id res chain seq x y z
N MET A 1 -1.92 -19.80 38.45
CA MET A 1 -0.77 -19.05 37.88
C MET A 1 -0.68 -17.76 38.65
N ASP A 2 0.50 -17.47 39.18
CA ASP A 2 0.70 -16.40 40.15
C ASP A 2 0.78 -15.04 39.44
N GLY A 3 -0.17 -14.13 39.70
CA GLY A 3 -0.28 -12.86 38.98
C GLY A 3 0.98 -11.99 39.11
N HIS A 4 1.72 -12.15 40.21
CA HIS A 4 3.00 -11.48 40.44
C HIS A 4 4.08 -11.90 39.44
N GLN A 5 4.09 -13.15 38.97
CA GLN A 5 5.08 -13.61 38.00
C GLN A 5 4.94 -12.92 36.64
N GLU A 6 3.71 -12.59 36.23
CA GLU A 6 3.49 -11.89 34.96
C GLU A 6 3.89 -10.41 35.04
N ILE A 7 3.71 -9.78 36.20
CA ILE A 7 4.19 -8.42 36.46
C ILE A 7 5.71 -8.38 36.44
N ILE A 8 6.39 -9.34 37.08
CA ILE A 8 7.86 -9.44 37.07
C ILE A 8 8.37 -9.62 35.64
N ARG A 9 7.75 -10.51 34.85
CA ARG A 9 8.11 -10.68 33.43
C ARG A 9 7.94 -9.41 32.61
N PHE A 10 6.89 -8.63 32.87
CA PHE A 10 6.68 -7.35 32.21
C PHE A 10 7.77 -6.33 32.58
N ILE A 11 8.14 -6.25 33.87
CA ILE A 11 9.20 -5.36 34.34
C ILE A 11 10.56 -5.76 33.75
N ASP A 12 10.85 -7.06 33.69
CA ASP A 12 12.12 -7.57 33.15
C ASP A 12 12.22 -7.33 31.64
N TRP A 13 11.11 -7.48 30.92
CA TRP A 13 11.04 -7.15 29.50
C TRP A 13 11.19 -5.64 29.24
N TYR A 14 10.56 -4.80 30.08
CA TYR A 14 10.68 -3.35 29.96
C TYR A 14 12.10 -2.87 30.27
N GLY A 15 12.78 -3.57 31.19
CA GLY A 15 14.10 -3.23 31.70
C GLY A 15 13.99 -2.47 33.01
N ARG A 16 14.73 -2.93 34.03
CA ARG A 16 14.67 -2.39 35.40
C ARG A 16 15.25 -0.98 35.53
N ASP A 17 16.08 -0.56 34.58
CA ASP A 17 16.72 0.76 34.55
C ASP A 17 15.90 1.84 33.82
N ARG A 18 14.74 1.48 33.25
CA ARG A 18 13.91 2.42 32.50
C ARG A 18 12.90 3.13 33.40
N LYS A 19 12.68 4.43 33.16
CA LYS A 19 11.69 5.21 33.90
C LYS A 19 10.29 4.76 33.51
N VAL A 20 9.40 4.67 34.49
CA VAL A 20 8.00 4.29 34.29
C VAL A 20 7.27 5.28 33.38
N ASN A 21 7.65 6.56 33.41
CA ASN A 21 7.03 7.61 32.60
C ASN A 21 7.29 7.47 31.09
N ASP A 22 8.31 6.70 30.67
CA ASP A 22 8.61 6.47 29.26
C ASP A 22 7.73 5.38 28.63
N LEU A 23 6.82 4.79 29.42
CA LEU A 23 5.86 3.80 28.94
C LEU A 23 4.90 4.46 27.94
N SER A 24 4.89 3.94 26.71
CA SER A 24 4.03 4.42 25.64
C SER A 24 3.07 3.34 25.14
N PRO A 25 1.94 3.72 24.50
CA PRO A 25 0.99 2.75 23.94
C PRO A 25 1.61 1.76 22.96
N SER A 26 2.55 2.19 22.12
CA SER A 26 3.23 1.35 21.14
C SER A 26 4.17 0.34 21.80
N LEU A 27 4.81 0.74 22.91
CA LEU A 27 5.69 -0.13 23.69
C LEU A 27 4.86 -1.23 24.38
N VAL A 28 3.77 -0.87 25.04
CA VAL A 28 2.86 -1.84 25.68
C VAL A 28 2.21 -2.78 24.66
N GLU A 29 1.93 -2.28 23.44
CA GLU A 29 1.46 -3.13 22.34
C GLU A 29 2.56 -4.10 21.85
N GLY A 30 3.82 -3.67 21.86
CA GLY A 30 4.99 -4.49 21.58
C GLY A 30 5.10 -5.71 22.50
N TYR A 31 4.93 -5.52 23.81
CA TYR A 31 4.92 -6.61 24.79
C TYR A 31 3.85 -7.67 24.46
N ALA A 32 2.63 -7.23 24.13
CA ALA A 32 1.54 -8.15 23.78
C ALA A 32 1.80 -8.94 22.49
N ARG A 33 2.56 -8.36 21.54
CA ARG A 33 2.94 -9.00 20.27
C ARG A 33 4.09 -9.97 20.46
N GLU A 34 5.13 -9.57 21.18
CA GLU A 34 6.36 -10.35 21.39
C GLU A 34 6.09 -11.65 22.13
N PHE A 35 5.24 -11.60 23.16
CA PHE A 35 4.87 -12.81 23.91
C PHE A 35 3.74 -13.62 23.27
N SER A 36 3.24 -13.20 22.09
CA SER A 36 2.28 -13.89 21.20
C SER A 36 1.36 -14.90 21.89
N LEU A 37 0.68 -14.44 22.95
CA LEU A 37 -0.18 -15.29 23.75
C LEU A 37 -1.46 -15.55 22.97
N ARG A 38 -1.70 -16.81 22.61
CA ARG A 38 -2.90 -17.26 21.87
C ARG A 38 -3.93 -17.86 22.83
N GLY A 39 -5.21 -17.60 22.58
CA GLY A 39 -6.34 -18.26 23.27
C GLY A 39 -6.64 -17.73 24.67
N ALA A 40 -7.42 -18.49 25.45
CA ALA A 40 -7.91 -18.09 26.77
C ALA A 40 -6.80 -17.83 27.80
N GLU A 41 -5.63 -18.46 27.61
CA GLU A 41 -4.47 -18.32 28.49
C GLU A 41 -3.82 -16.93 28.38
N ALA A 42 -3.93 -16.30 27.20
CA ALA A 42 -3.46 -14.94 26.98
C ALA A 42 -4.20 -13.93 27.87
N GLN A 43 -5.51 -14.09 28.01
CA GLN A 43 -6.31 -13.19 28.81
C GLN A 43 -5.97 -13.32 30.30
N LYS A 44 -5.77 -14.56 30.79
CA LYS A 44 -5.39 -14.82 32.18
C LYS A 44 -4.02 -14.19 32.53
N ARG A 45 -3.05 -14.27 31.62
CA ARG A 45 -1.70 -13.72 31.84
C ARG A 45 -1.61 -12.20 31.69
N LEU A 46 -2.42 -11.61 30.81
CA LEU A 46 -2.46 -10.15 30.61
C LEU A 46 -3.28 -9.41 31.68
N THR A 47 -4.16 -10.10 32.41
CA THR A 47 -5.03 -9.45 33.42
C THR A 47 -4.21 -8.82 34.56
N PRO A 48 -3.26 -9.53 35.20
CA PRO A 48 -2.40 -8.93 36.22
C PRO A 48 -1.58 -7.73 35.72
N VAL A 49 -1.10 -7.79 34.47
CA VAL A 49 -0.33 -6.69 33.86
C VAL A 49 -1.21 -5.48 33.57
N LYS A 50 -2.48 -5.68 33.18
CA LYS A 50 -3.46 -4.59 33.04
C LYS A 50 -3.74 -3.91 34.37
N GLU A 51 -3.97 -4.69 35.41
CA GLU A 51 -4.22 -4.18 36.76
C GLU A 51 -3.02 -3.37 37.27
N PHE A 52 -1.80 -3.85 36.98
CA PHE A 52 -0.57 -3.10 37.27
C PHE A 52 -0.50 -1.76 36.51
N LEU A 53 -0.80 -1.73 35.21
CA LEU A 53 -0.84 -0.47 34.44
C LEU A 53 -1.93 0.49 34.94
N VAL A 54 -3.09 -0.02 35.36
CA VAL A 54 -4.14 0.80 35.99
C VAL A 54 -3.66 1.35 37.34
N PHE A 55 -2.94 0.56 38.12
CA PHE A 55 -2.33 0.98 39.38
C PHE A 55 -1.30 2.10 39.16
N LEU A 56 -0.40 1.97 38.17
CA LEU A 56 0.56 3.01 37.82
C LEU A 56 -0.11 4.35 37.47
N ARG A 57 -1.24 4.29 36.76
CA ARG A 57 -2.03 5.48 36.46
C ARG A 57 -2.67 6.08 37.72
N LYS A 58 -3.19 5.24 38.62
CA LYS A 58 -3.80 5.67 39.89
C LYS A 58 -2.79 6.33 40.82
N MET A 59 -1.52 5.93 40.73
CA MET A 59 -0.38 6.53 41.44
C MET A 59 0.20 7.76 40.73
N GLU A 60 -0.40 8.21 39.62
CA GLU A 60 0.05 9.35 38.82
C GLU A 60 1.46 9.19 38.22
N TRP A 61 1.96 7.95 38.07
CA TRP A 61 3.25 7.67 37.43
C TRP A 61 3.14 7.57 35.89
N ILE A 62 1.92 7.40 35.38
CA ILE A 62 1.61 7.47 33.95
C ILE A 62 0.34 8.31 33.76
N GLU A 63 0.35 9.19 32.78
CA GLU A 63 -0.80 10.06 32.48
C GLU A 63 -1.87 9.35 31.63
N ILE A 64 -1.41 8.39 30.81
CA ILE A 64 -2.24 7.72 29.80
C ILE A 64 -2.72 6.37 30.33
N ASN A 65 -3.96 6.00 30.01
CA ASN A 65 -4.47 4.66 30.30
C ASN A 65 -3.84 3.62 29.38
N LEU A 66 -2.68 3.07 29.78
CA LEU A 66 -1.95 2.10 28.98
C LEU A 66 -2.58 0.70 28.96
N ALA A 67 -3.41 0.36 29.95
CA ALA A 67 -4.03 -0.96 30.07
C ALA A 67 -4.95 -1.31 28.89
N VAL A 68 -5.53 -0.31 28.20
CA VAL A 68 -6.40 -0.55 27.04
C VAL A 68 -5.64 -0.99 25.78
N HIS A 69 -4.34 -0.72 25.72
CA HIS A 69 -3.44 -1.08 24.61
C HIS A 69 -2.85 -2.48 24.78
N LEU A 70 -2.92 -3.05 25.99
CA LEU A 70 -2.47 -4.40 26.25
C LEU A 70 -3.54 -5.43 25.85
N ARG A 71 -3.55 -5.85 24.59
CA ARG A 71 -4.56 -6.79 24.05
C ARG A 71 -3.92 -8.08 23.58
N ALA A 72 -4.48 -9.22 24.01
CA ALA A 72 -4.10 -10.52 23.48
C ALA A 72 -4.28 -10.53 21.95
N SER A 73 -3.27 -11.05 21.24
CA SER A 73 -3.36 -11.24 19.81
C SER A 73 -4.45 -12.28 19.52
N ARG A 74 -5.67 -11.82 19.22
CA ARG A 74 -6.63 -12.66 18.50
C ARG A 74 -5.97 -12.98 17.17
N ALA A 75 -5.87 -14.27 16.84
CA ALA A 75 -5.45 -14.74 15.53
C ALA A 75 -6.12 -13.86 14.48
N ARG A 76 -5.33 -12.97 13.89
CA ARG A 76 -5.82 -11.96 12.98
C ARG A 76 -6.04 -12.70 11.67
N ARG A 77 -7.28 -13.15 11.46
CA ARG A 77 -7.84 -13.36 10.12
C ARG A 77 -7.45 -12.11 9.34
N THR A 78 -6.70 -12.30 8.27
CA THR A 78 -6.16 -11.25 7.40
C THR A 78 -7.28 -10.27 7.03
N LEU A 79 -7.25 -9.10 7.68
CA LEU A 79 -8.16 -8.00 7.44
C LEU A 79 -7.30 -6.76 7.22
N SER A 80 -6.90 -6.61 5.96
CA SER A 80 -6.84 -5.30 5.32
C SER A 80 -8.17 -4.61 5.58
N GLY A 81 -8.18 -3.53 6.37
CA GLY A 81 -9.43 -2.84 6.72
C GLY A 81 -9.43 -2.15 8.07
N ARG A 82 -8.46 -1.27 8.31
CA ARG A 82 -8.68 -0.08 9.16
C ARG A 82 -7.56 0.94 8.95
N GLN A 83 -7.57 1.58 7.79
CA GLN A 83 -7.04 2.94 7.74
C GLN A 83 -8.10 3.87 8.33
N THR A 84 -7.59 4.78 9.15
CA THR A 84 -8.27 5.85 9.85
C THR A 84 -9.15 6.66 8.92
N ALA A 85 -10.43 6.81 9.30
CA ALA A 85 -11.36 7.78 8.76
C ALA A 85 -10.90 9.19 9.14
N ALA A 86 -9.99 9.77 8.36
CA ALA A 86 -9.63 11.19 8.40
C ALA A 86 -8.87 11.57 7.12
N ALA A 87 -9.53 11.48 5.96
CA ALA A 87 -9.22 12.27 4.77
C ALA A 87 -10.35 12.06 3.76
N ASN A 88 -11.18 13.08 3.55
CA ASN A 88 -11.97 13.18 2.34
C ASN A 88 -11.01 13.15 1.14
N GLY A 89 -10.96 12.06 0.39
CA GLY A 89 -10.11 11.91 -0.78
C GLY A 89 -10.79 10.98 -1.77
N ARG A 90 -11.06 11.48 -2.97
CA ARG A 90 -11.60 10.74 -4.10
C ARG A 90 -10.80 9.44 -4.29
N SER A 91 -11.47 8.30 -4.24
CA SER A 91 -10.85 6.96 -4.36
C SER A 91 -10.57 6.62 -5.82
N GLY A 92 -9.75 7.42 -6.50
CA GLY A 92 -9.24 7.09 -7.83
C GLY A 92 -7.78 6.65 -7.82
N PRO A 93 -7.29 6.14 -8.96
CA PRO A 93 -5.90 5.71 -9.10
C PRO A 93 -4.96 6.88 -8.84
N ARG A 94 -3.89 6.64 -8.09
CA ARG A 94 -2.84 7.62 -7.85
C ARG A 94 -1.77 7.45 -8.90
N LEU A 95 -1.59 8.45 -9.75
CA LEU A 95 -0.77 8.34 -10.95
C LEU A 95 0.33 9.38 -10.94
N SER A 96 1.43 9.05 -11.61
CA SER A 96 2.40 10.06 -12.00
C SER A 96 1.81 10.99 -13.06
N GLU A 97 2.43 12.16 -13.27
CA GLU A 97 2.05 13.07 -14.35
C GLU A 97 2.16 12.41 -15.73
N GLU A 98 3.21 11.60 -15.94
CA GLU A 98 3.38 10.82 -17.16
C GLU A 98 2.24 9.80 -17.33
N GLY A 99 1.85 9.13 -16.24
CA GLY A 99 0.75 8.17 -16.23
C GLY A 99 -0.59 8.81 -16.58
N TYR A 100 -0.86 9.99 -16.01
CA TYR A 100 -2.06 10.76 -16.32
C TYR A 100 -2.09 11.22 -17.78
N ASN A 101 -0.97 11.74 -18.29
CA ASN A 101 -0.86 12.15 -19.70
C ASN A 101 -1.04 10.96 -20.66
N ARG A 102 -0.54 9.78 -20.30
CA ARG A 102 -0.78 8.55 -21.07
C ARG A 102 -2.26 8.18 -21.10
N LEU A 103 -2.98 8.28 -19.98
CA LEU A 103 -4.42 8.02 -19.94
C LEU A 103 -5.21 8.99 -20.83
N ILE A 104 -4.85 10.29 -20.82
CA ILE A 104 -5.50 11.27 -21.71
C ILE A 104 -5.23 10.91 -23.18
N ALA A 105 -3.98 10.60 -23.53
CA ALA A 105 -3.62 10.24 -24.90
C ALA A 105 -4.35 8.97 -25.37
N GLU A 106 -4.50 7.98 -24.49
CA GLU A 106 -5.26 6.77 -24.77
C GLU A 106 -6.76 7.08 -24.96
N LEU A 107 -7.34 7.90 -24.09
CA LEU A 107 -8.73 8.36 -24.21
C LEU A 107 -9.00 9.05 -25.54
N ASP A 108 -8.11 9.97 -25.95
CA ASP A 108 -8.26 10.68 -27.22
C ASP A 108 -8.13 9.75 -28.44
N LYS A 109 -7.24 8.75 -28.37
CA LYS A 109 -7.16 7.70 -29.39
C LYS A 109 -8.49 6.96 -29.55
N TYR A 110 -9.12 6.55 -28.45
CA TYR A 110 -10.41 5.86 -28.50
C TYR A 110 -11.56 6.78 -28.94
N LYS A 111 -11.52 8.08 -28.62
CA LYS A 111 -12.49 9.05 -29.16
C LYS A 111 -12.42 9.15 -30.69
N VAL A 112 -11.22 9.13 -31.26
CA VAL A 112 -11.05 9.07 -32.73
C VAL A 112 -11.55 7.73 -33.27
N GLU A 113 -11.28 6.62 -32.59
CA GLU A 113 -11.76 5.29 -32.98
C GLU A 113 -13.29 5.18 -32.94
N LYS A 114 -13.96 5.86 -32.00
CA LYS A 114 -15.43 5.91 -31.93
C LYS A 114 -16.03 6.45 -33.21
N VAL A 115 -15.45 7.52 -33.78
CA VAL A 115 -15.91 8.10 -35.05
C VAL A 115 -15.80 7.08 -36.20
N LYS A 116 -14.73 6.28 -36.21
CA LYS A 116 -14.55 5.20 -37.19
C LYS A 116 -15.59 4.10 -37.00
N ALA A 117 -15.78 3.62 -35.76
CA ALA A 117 -16.77 2.59 -35.44
C ALA A 117 -18.20 3.03 -35.80
N ASP A 118 -18.56 4.29 -35.52
CA ASP A 118 -19.85 4.88 -35.91
C ASP A 118 -20.03 4.91 -37.43
N SER A 119 -18.95 5.11 -38.18
CA SER A 119 -18.96 5.11 -39.64
C SER A 119 -19.08 3.68 -40.21
N GLU A 120 -18.36 2.72 -39.63
CA GLU A 120 -18.45 1.29 -39.98
C GLU A 120 -19.87 0.73 -39.77
N VAL A 121 -20.54 1.11 -38.67
CA VAL A 121 -21.94 0.74 -38.43
C VAL A 121 -22.85 1.34 -39.50
N LYS A 122 -22.68 2.62 -39.86
CA LYS A 122 -23.49 3.27 -40.91
C LYS A 122 -23.29 2.60 -42.27
N GLU A 123 -22.07 2.22 -42.61
CA GLU A 123 -21.74 1.53 -43.86
C GLU A 123 -22.34 0.12 -43.88
N ALA A 124 -22.21 -0.63 -42.78
CA ALA A 124 -22.81 -1.95 -42.64
C ALA A 124 -24.36 -1.92 -42.67
N MET A 125 -24.98 -0.82 -42.21
CA MET A 125 -26.44 -0.60 -42.32
C MET A 125 -26.90 -0.31 -43.75
N ALA A 126 -26.02 0.19 -44.62
CA ALA A 126 -26.34 0.44 -46.03
C ALA A 126 -26.24 -0.83 -46.90
N GLY A 127 -25.63 -1.91 -46.37
CA GLY A 127 -25.57 -3.22 -46.99
C GLY A 127 -26.95 -3.87 -47.10
N LYS A 128 -27.33 -4.28 -48.32
CA LYS A 128 -28.70 -4.71 -48.67
C LYS A 128 -29.02 -6.17 -48.36
N ASP A 129 -28.12 -6.92 -47.73
CA ASP A 129 -28.27 -8.36 -47.51
C ASP A 129 -28.64 -8.66 -46.05
N PHE A 130 -29.94 -8.86 -45.81
CA PHE A 130 -30.55 -8.89 -44.48
C PHE A 130 -30.54 -10.27 -43.81
N ARG A 131 -30.08 -11.32 -44.51
CA ARG A 131 -30.32 -12.71 -44.07
C ARG A 131 -29.29 -13.23 -43.07
N GLU A 132 -28.06 -12.70 -43.06
CA GLU A 132 -27.04 -12.96 -42.03
C GLU A 132 -26.07 -11.76 -41.97
N ASN A 133 -26.45 -10.67 -41.31
CA ASN A 133 -25.64 -9.45 -41.31
C ASN A 133 -24.51 -9.50 -40.26
N ALA A 134 -23.68 -10.53 -40.33
CA ALA A 134 -22.46 -10.68 -39.54
C ALA A 134 -21.57 -9.41 -39.55
N PRO A 135 -21.44 -8.65 -40.67
CA PRO A 135 -20.71 -7.39 -40.67
C PRO A 135 -21.33 -6.32 -39.77
N LEU A 136 -22.66 -6.21 -39.72
CA LEU A 136 -23.36 -5.24 -38.87
C LEU A 136 -23.24 -5.60 -37.39
N ASP A 137 -23.37 -6.89 -37.06
CA ASP A 137 -23.23 -7.35 -35.68
C ASP A 137 -21.79 -7.13 -35.17
N ALA A 138 -20.79 -7.44 -35.99
CA ALA A 138 -19.39 -7.15 -35.68
C ALA A 138 -19.12 -5.65 -35.51
N ALA A 139 -19.70 -4.80 -36.38
CA ALA A 139 -19.56 -3.35 -36.28
C ALA A 139 -20.21 -2.79 -35.00
N LYS A 140 -21.39 -3.29 -34.62
CA LYS A 140 -22.08 -2.92 -33.37
C LYS A 140 -21.32 -3.39 -32.13
N GLU A 141 -20.77 -4.60 -32.16
CA GLU A 141 -19.94 -5.11 -31.06
C GLU A 141 -18.70 -4.24 -30.88
N ARG A 142 -18.00 -3.90 -31.97
CA ARG A 142 -16.86 -2.98 -31.94
C ARG A 142 -17.24 -1.59 -31.42
N GLN A 143 -18.35 -1.03 -31.89
CA GLN A 143 -18.87 0.25 -31.39
C GLN A 143 -19.15 0.20 -29.88
N GLY A 144 -19.78 -0.89 -29.41
CA GLY A 144 -20.03 -1.14 -28.00
C GLY A 144 -18.76 -1.24 -27.17
N PHE A 145 -17.76 -1.97 -27.67
CA PHE A 145 -16.44 -2.11 -27.05
C PHE A 145 -15.73 -0.75 -26.90
N VAL A 146 -15.66 0.03 -27.99
CA VAL A 146 -15.02 1.35 -27.97
C VAL A 146 -15.74 2.30 -27.01
N ALA A 147 -17.08 2.31 -27.02
CA ALA A 147 -17.86 3.14 -26.11
C ALA A 147 -17.67 2.75 -24.64
N ALA A 148 -17.60 1.45 -24.34
CA ALA A 148 -17.30 0.95 -23.01
C ALA A 148 -15.89 1.38 -22.55
N LYS A 149 -14.89 1.26 -23.43
CA LYS A 149 -13.51 1.64 -23.12
C LYS A 149 -13.36 3.14 -22.85
N ILE A 150 -14.05 3.98 -23.62
CA ILE A 150 -14.09 5.44 -23.39
C ILE A 150 -14.65 5.74 -22.00
N ARG A 151 -15.80 5.14 -21.63
CA ARG A 151 -16.42 5.37 -20.30
C ARG A 151 -15.51 4.95 -19.14
N GLU A 152 -14.81 3.83 -19.29
CA GLU A 152 -13.83 3.36 -18.31
C GLU A 152 -12.70 4.39 -18.14
N LEU A 153 -12.09 4.82 -19.25
CA LEU A 153 -11.00 5.80 -19.25
C LEU A 153 -11.44 7.17 -18.73
N GLU A 154 -12.64 7.65 -19.08
CA GLU A 154 -13.21 8.91 -18.56
C GLU A 154 -13.40 8.86 -17.05
N THR A 155 -13.90 7.72 -16.53
CA THR A 155 -14.08 7.52 -15.08
C THR A 155 -12.74 7.52 -14.36
N GLU A 156 -11.72 6.90 -14.97
CA GLU A 156 -10.35 6.91 -14.45
C GLU A 156 -9.74 8.29 -14.42
N VAL A 157 -9.78 9.01 -15.54
CA VAL A 157 -9.23 10.36 -15.64
C VAL A 157 -9.93 11.29 -14.64
N ALA A 158 -11.25 11.19 -14.49
CA ALA A 158 -12.03 12.02 -13.57
C ALA A 158 -11.74 11.73 -12.08
N SER A 159 -11.34 10.50 -11.75
CA SER A 159 -11.03 10.09 -10.38
C SER A 159 -9.54 10.14 -10.06
N ALA A 160 -8.67 10.17 -11.06
CA ALA A 160 -7.22 10.11 -10.91
C ALA A 160 -6.67 11.25 -10.06
N GLN A 161 -5.71 10.91 -9.19
CA GLN A 161 -4.98 11.86 -8.38
C GLN A 161 -3.53 11.94 -8.88
N ILE A 162 -3.10 13.12 -9.32
CA ILE A 162 -1.75 13.37 -9.82
C ILE A 162 -0.81 13.61 -8.62
N LEU A 163 0.28 12.84 -8.54
CA LEU A 163 1.18 12.82 -7.39
C LEU A 163 2.41 13.73 -7.49
N SER A 164 2.50 14.60 -8.51
CA SER A 164 3.71 15.40 -8.79
C SER A 164 4.23 16.19 -7.58
N GLY A 165 3.35 16.65 -6.68
CA GLY A 165 3.76 17.35 -5.46
C GLY A 165 4.24 16.44 -4.32
N GLU A 166 3.73 15.21 -4.22
CA GLU A 166 4.03 14.33 -3.08
C GLU A 166 5.42 13.70 -3.19
N ALA A 167 5.83 13.28 -4.38
CA ALA A 167 7.18 12.76 -4.63
C ALA A 167 8.24 13.84 -4.37
N GLN A 168 8.00 15.07 -4.84
CA GLN A 168 8.91 16.19 -4.64
C GLN A 168 8.98 16.65 -3.16
N ALA A 169 7.85 16.67 -2.45
CA ALA A 169 7.81 17.02 -1.03
C ALA A 169 8.50 15.98 -0.12
N ASN A 170 8.54 14.72 -0.54
CA ASN A 170 9.14 13.60 0.20
C ASN A 170 10.53 13.17 -0.30
N ALA A 171 11.07 13.86 -1.31
CA ALA A 171 12.42 13.62 -1.81
C ALA A 171 13.44 13.62 -0.65
N GLY A 172 14.27 12.58 -0.58
CA GLY A 172 15.26 12.36 0.48
C GLY A 172 14.70 11.98 1.86
N LYS A 173 13.38 12.00 2.07
CA LYS A 173 12.76 11.65 3.36
C LYS A 173 12.20 10.24 3.35
N ARG A 174 11.33 9.95 2.39
CA ARG A 174 10.54 8.72 2.34
C ARG A 174 10.20 8.34 0.91
N VAL A 175 10.24 7.05 0.64
CA VAL A 175 9.76 6.48 -0.63
C VAL A 175 8.24 6.57 -0.70
N VAL A 176 7.75 7.30 -1.69
CA VAL A 176 6.32 7.39 -2.03
C VAL A 176 6.11 7.00 -3.50
N VAL A 177 4.85 6.88 -3.91
CA VAL A 177 4.52 6.64 -5.32
C VAL A 177 4.99 7.86 -6.14
N GLY A 178 5.66 7.60 -7.25
CA GLY A 178 6.33 8.58 -8.08
C GLY A 178 7.81 8.81 -7.72
N SER A 179 8.31 8.32 -6.57
CA SER A 179 9.71 8.51 -6.19
C SER A 179 10.67 7.69 -7.06
N SER A 180 11.77 8.33 -7.46
CA SER A 180 12.93 7.69 -8.10
C SER A 180 13.95 7.28 -7.04
N ILE A 181 14.31 6.01 -6.96
CA ILE A 181 15.11 5.43 -5.86
C ILE A 181 16.32 4.74 -6.43
N THR A 182 17.49 5.05 -5.86
CA THR A 182 18.72 4.29 -6.10
C THR A 182 18.89 3.29 -4.97
N ILE A 183 18.89 2.02 -5.33
CA ILE A 183 19.16 0.91 -4.40
C ILE A 183 20.48 0.24 -4.76
N LYS A 184 21.16 -0.29 -3.75
CA LYS A 184 22.40 -1.05 -3.90
C LYS A 184 22.17 -2.47 -3.39
N ASP A 185 22.45 -3.45 -4.24
CA ASP A 185 22.49 -4.85 -3.82
C ASP A 185 23.66 -5.05 -2.85
N VAL A 186 23.36 -5.54 -1.65
CA VAL A 186 24.35 -5.74 -0.58
C VAL A 186 25.32 -6.89 -0.93
N SER A 187 24.85 -7.88 -1.68
CA SER A 187 25.65 -9.06 -2.06
C SER A 187 26.58 -8.78 -3.23
N SER A 188 26.09 -8.08 -4.26
CA SER A 188 26.85 -7.83 -5.50
C SER A 188 27.45 -6.42 -5.58
N GLY A 189 27.05 -5.51 -4.70
CA GLY A 189 27.46 -4.11 -4.71
C GLY A 189 26.89 -3.27 -5.86
N LYS A 190 26.07 -3.87 -6.74
CA LYS A 190 25.51 -3.21 -7.92
C LYS A 190 24.44 -2.19 -7.52
N ARG A 191 24.48 -1.03 -8.17
CA ARG A 191 23.47 0.02 -8.03
C ARG A 191 22.41 -0.12 -9.12
N ILE A 192 21.15 -0.01 -8.72
CA ILE A 192 19.98 -0.10 -9.61
C ILE A 192 19.08 1.08 -9.29
N ASN A 193 18.57 1.74 -10.33
CA ASN A 193 17.60 2.82 -10.20
C ASN A 193 16.21 2.28 -10.53
N TYR A 194 15.25 2.54 -9.65
CA TYR A 194 13.84 2.22 -9.86
C TYR A 194 12.96 3.42 -9.60
N THR A 195 11.88 3.55 -10.37
CA THR A 195 10.82 4.50 -10.08
C THR A 195 9.61 3.72 -9.58
N LEU A 196 9.13 4.05 -8.38
CA LEU A 196 7.92 3.44 -7.85
C LEU A 196 6.70 4.07 -8.52
N VAL A 197 5.86 3.24 -9.13
CA VAL A 197 4.66 3.70 -9.85
C VAL A 197 3.46 2.81 -9.51
N ASP A 198 2.27 3.22 -9.94
CA ASP A 198 1.08 2.38 -9.82
C ASP A 198 1.19 1.14 -10.75
N LYS A 199 0.35 0.11 -10.51
CA LYS A 199 0.37 -1.14 -11.28
C LYS A 199 0.21 -0.94 -12.79
N ARG A 200 -0.47 0.13 -13.20
CA ARG A 200 -0.76 0.43 -14.61
C ARG A 200 0.42 1.03 -15.36
N GLU A 201 1.31 1.69 -14.63
CA GLU A 201 2.47 2.38 -15.19
C GLU A 201 3.74 1.51 -15.09
N ALA A 202 3.64 0.35 -14.45
CA ALA A 202 4.75 -0.53 -14.17
C ALA A 202 5.32 -1.13 -15.46
N ASP A 203 6.63 -0.98 -15.60
CA ASP A 203 7.41 -1.51 -16.71
C ASP A 203 8.81 -1.84 -16.18
N ALA A 204 9.03 -3.13 -15.91
CA ALA A 204 10.28 -3.61 -15.36
C ALA A 204 11.48 -3.33 -16.30
N SER A 205 11.25 -3.22 -17.61
CA SER A 205 12.30 -2.97 -18.60
C SER A 205 12.85 -1.55 -18.52
N SER A 206 11.99 -0.57 -18.21
CA SER A 206 12.37 0.84 -18.01
C SER A 206 12.68 1.17 -16.54
N GLY A 207 12.69 0.18 -15.65
CA GLY A 207 12.94 0.39 -14.22
C GLY A 207 11.73 0.97 -13.47
N LYS A 208 10.52 0.91 -14.03
CA LYS A 208 9.29 1.31 -13.35
C LYS A 208 8.69 0.12 -12.61
N ILE A 209 8.71 0.16 -11.28
CA ILE A 209 8.27 -0.94 -10.43
C ILE A 209 6.94 -0.59 -9.79
N SER A 210 5.98 -1.51 -9.87
CA SER A 210 4.68 -1.33 -9.23
C SER A 210 4.79 -1.37 -7.71
N THR A 211 4.06 -0.49 -7.04
CA THR A 211 3.84 -0.48 -5.59
C THR A 211 3.17 -1.75 -5.06
N VAL A 212 2.50 -2.54 -5.91
CA VAL A 212 1.90 -3.83 -5.51
C VAL A 212 2.84 -5.02 -5.67
N SER A 213 4.00 -4.84 -6.32
CA SER A 213 4.99 -5.91 -6.47
C SER A 213 5.71 -6.20 -5.15
N PRO A 214 6.27 -7.40 -4.93
CA PRO A 214 7.04 -7.71 -3.72
C PRO A 214 8.20 -6.74 -3.47
N VAL A 215 8.84 -6.28 -4.56
CA VAL A 215 9.94 -5.31 -4.50
C VAL A 215 9.41 -3.91 -4.16
N GLY A 216 8.36 -3.46 -4.84
CA GLY A 216 7.74 -2.16 -4.57
C GLY A 216 7.16 -2.05 -3.15
N GLN A 217 6.50 -3.11 -2.65
CA GLN A 217 5.99 -3.15 -1.27
C GLN A 217 7.11 -3.11 -0.23
N ALA A 218 8.25 -3.74 -0.51
CA ALA A 218 9.39 -3.71 0.39
C ALA A 218 10.03 -2.31 0.47
N LEU A 219 10.01 -1.57 -0.64
CA LEU A 219 10.59 -0.22 -0.77
C LEU A 219 9.65 0.89 -0.31
N LEU A 220 8.34 0.68 -0.36
CA LEU A 220 7.34 1.69 0.04
C LEU A 220 7.53 2.13 1.50
N ASP A 221 7.36 3.42 1.77
CA ASP A 221 7.52 4.05 3.09
C ASP A 221 8.92 3.95 3.74
N ARG A 222 9.92 3.42 3.02
CA ARG A 222 11.31 3.34 3.49
C ARG A 222 12.05 4.66 3.35
N THR A 223 13.15 4.78 4.07
CA THR A 223 13.99 5.97 4.11
C THR A 223 15.40 5.68 3.61
N VAL A 224 16.18 6.73 3.32
CA VAL A 224 17.58 6.58 2.92
C VAL A 224 18.38 5.94 4.05
N GLY A 225 19.15 4.90 3.73
CA GLY A 225 19.93 4.10 4.68
C GLY A 225 19.24 2.82 5.15
N ASP A 226 17.95 2.63 4.84
CA ASP A 226 17.25 1.39 5.17
C ASP A 226 17.72 0.22 4.29
N THR A 227 17.85 -0.96 4.91
CA THR A 227 18.08 -2.22 4.21
C THR A 227 16.78 -3.01 4.11
N VAL A 228 16.38 -3.39 2.90
CA VAL A 228 15.18 -4.19 2.62
C VAL A 228 15.59 -5.61 2.22
N ASN A 229 14.95 -6.59 2.84
CA ASN A 229 15.13 -8.01 2.52
C ASN A 229 13.90 -8.53 1.80
N ILE A 230 14.07 -8.99 0.57
CA ILE A 230 13.00 -9.47 -0.30
C ILE A 230 13.23 -10.95 -0.53
N THR A 231 12.23 -11.77 -0.18
CA THR A 231 12.29 -13.20 -0.47
C THR A 231 11.75 -13.44 -1.87
N VAL A 232 12.60 -13.91 -2.79
CA VAL A 232 12.20 -14.36 -4.12
C VAL A 232 12.39 -15.88 -4.23
N PRO A 233 11.73 -16.56 -5.18
CA PRO A 233 11.87 -18.02 -5.33
C PRO A 233 13.31 -18.49 -5.54
N LYS A 234 14.21 -17.61 -6.03
CA LYS A 234 15.64 -17.88 -6.25
C LYS A 234 16.53 -17.60 -5.03
N GLY A 235 15.98 -17.13 -3.90
CA GLY A 235 16.74 -16.79 -2.69
C GLY A 235 16.31 -15.47 -2.04
N ALA A 236 16.98 -15.08 -0.97
CA ALA A 236 16.79 -13.77 -0.35
C ALA A 236 17.67 -12.71 -1.04
N LEU A 237 17.07 -11.59 -1.43
CA LEU A 237 17.76 -10.42 -1.96
C LEU A 237 17.77 -9.32 -0.90
N SER A 238 18.94 -8.73 -0.66
CA SER A 238 19.12 -7.63 0.29
C SER A 238 19.54 -6.37 -0.46
N TYR A 239 18.74 -5.31 -0.35
CA TYR A 239 19.00 -4.02 -0.98
C TYR A 239 19.11 -2.91 0.05
N LEU A 240 20.10 -2.05 -0.08
CA LEU A 240 20.27 -0.81 0.68
C LEU A 240 19.74 0.36 -0.13
N ILE A 241 18.90 1.20 0.47
CA ILE A 241 18.42 2.43 -0.18
C ILE A 241 19.47 3.52 -0.02
N GLU A 242 20.14 3.90 -1.10
CA GLU A 242 21.20 4.94 -1.08
C GLU A 242 20.65 6.34 -1.34
N LYS A 243 19.60 6.47 -2.16
CA LYS A 243 19.04 7.77 -2.53
C LYS A 243 17.56 7.67 -2.87
N ILE A 244 16.80 8.69 -2.45
CA ILE A 244 15.41 8.90 -2.83
C ILE A 244 15.31 10.28 -3.49
N GLY A 245 14.88 10.31 -4.74
CA GLY A 245 14.61 11.50 -5.54
C GLY A 245 13.13 11.60 -5.93
N ALA A 246 12.82 12.72 -6.58
CA ALA A 246 11.56 12.95 -7.28
C ALA A 246 11.75 12.59 -8.75
#